data_AF-A0A7G8EL92-F1
#
_entry.id   AF-A0A7G8EL92-F1
#
_cell.length_a   1.000
_cell.length_b   1.000
_cell.length_c   1.000
_cell.angle_alpha   90.00
_cell.angle_beta   90.00
_cell.angle_gamma   90.00
#
_symmetry.space_group_name_H-M   'P 1'
#
loop_
_entity.id
_entity.type
_entity.pdbx_description
1 polymer ?
#
loop_
_entity_poly.entity_id
_entity_poly.type
_entity_poly.pdbx_seq_one_letter_code
_entity_poly.pdbx_strand_id
1 'polypeptide(L)'
;MSALSPEQLEGLQAFLKDWLRHSGRTQADLRRALQASSIRMPVLLEALQHTYAGEGLTGLAGQLCGIEERWQLEDQAIDTVPAPTAQDGSASLGQLDLLLQEIRSERRD
;
A
#
# COMPACT_ATOMS: atom_id res chain seq x y z
N MET A 1 0.35 26.24 15.96
CA MET A 1 0.48 24.78 15.89
C MET A 1 -0.91 24.20 16.11
N SER A 2 -1.63 23.93 15.03
CA SER A 2 -2.97 23.35 15.11
C SER A 2 -2.82 21.84 15.28
N ALA A 3 -3.49 21.27 16.26
CA ALA A 3 -3.55 19.83 16.46
C ALA A 3 -5.00 19.38 16.31
N LEU A 4 -5.20 18.20 15.72
CA LEU A 4 -6.52 17.58 15.68
C LEU A 4 -6.96 17.27 17.11
N SER A 5 -8.21 17.60 17.45
CA SER A 5 -8.80 17.22 18.73
C SER A 5 -8.98 15.70 18.81
N PRO A 6 -9.15 15.12 20.03
CA PRO A 6 -9.39 13.70 20.20
C PRO A 6 -10.59 13.19 19.35
N GLU A 7 -11.69 13.93 19.33
CA GLU A 7 -12.88 13.59 18.53
C GLU A 7 -12.58 13.61 17.02
N GLN A 8 -11.75 14.55 16.57
CA GLN A 8 -11.31 14.60 15.17
C GLN A 8 -10.38 13.44 14.82
N LEU A 9 -9.52 13.00 15.74
CA LEU A 9 -8.67 11.84 15.55
C LEU A 9 -9.49 10.54 15.49
N GLU A 10 -10.52 10.41 16.31
CA GLU A 10 -11.45 9.29 16.24
C GLU A 10 -12.23 9.28 14.92
N GLY A 11 -12.73 10.44 14.49
CA GLY A 11 -13.37 10.60 13.19
C GLY A 11 -12.43 10.26 12.03
N LEU A 12 -11.19 10.74 12.07
CA LEU A 12 -10.16 10.42 11.08
C LEU A 12 -9.85 8.91 11.08
N GLN A 13 -9.75 8.28 12.24
CA GLN A 13 -9.53 6.85 12.34
C GLN A 13 -10.67 6.05 11.69
N ALA A 14 -11.92 6.41 11.95
CA ALA A 14 -13.08 5.77 11.34
C ALA A 14 -13.06 5.94 9.82
N PHE A 15 -12.83 7.18 9.36
CA PHE A 15 -12.69 7.49 7.94
C PHE A 15 -11.60 6.65 7.26
N LEU A 16 -10.40 6.57 7.84
CA LEU A 16 -9.30 5.78 7.26
C LEU A 16 -9.65 4.30 7.16
N LYS A 17 -10.35 3.73 8.16
CA LYS A 17 -10.77 2.33 8.11
C LYS A 17 -11.75 2.09 6.96
N ASP A 18 -12.73 2.96 6.80
CA ASP A 18 -13.70 2.85 5.72
C ASP A 18 -13.06 3.10 4.36
N TRP A 19 -12.18 4.09 4.25
CA TRP A 19 -11.46 4.40 3.02
C TRP A 19 -10.54 3.25 2.57
N LEU A 20 -9.80 2.63 3.50
CA LEU A 20 -8.99 1.45 3.20
C LEU A 20 -9.85 0.26 2.75
N ARG A 21 -11.00 0.04 3.40
CA ARG A 21 -11.93 -1.01 3.02
C ARG A 21 -12.48 -0.81 1.60
N HIS A 22 -12.88 0.41 1.24
CA HIS A 22 -13.45 0.70 -0.08
C HIS A 22 -12.40 0.69 -1.20
N SER A 23 -11.16 1.09 -0.90
CA SER A 23 -10.04 1.05 -1.86
C SER A 23 -9.39 -0.33 -1.99
N GLY A 24 -9.84 -1.34 -1.23
CA GLY A 24 -9.22 -2.67 -1.22
C GLY A 24 -7.80 -2.69 -0.66
N ARG A 25 -7.42 -1.68 0.13
CA ARG A 25 -6.07 -1.50 0.69
C ARG A 25 -6.00 -1.90 2.16
N THR A 26 -4.78 -2.16 2.63
CA THR A 26 -4.52 -2.53 4.02
C THR A 26 -3.81 -1.41 4.78
N GLN A 27 -3.75 -1.52 6.11
CA GLN A 27 -2.92 -0.62 6.93
C GLN A 27 -1.43 -0.69 6.57
N ALA A 28 -0.96 -1.82 6.03
CA ALA A 28 0.41 -1.94 5.56
C ALA A 28 0.66 -1.09 4.31
N ASP A 29 -0.33 -0.96 3.44
CA ASP A 29 -0.27 -0.11 2.25
C ASP A 29 -0.29 1.36 2.63
N LEU A 30 -1.19 1.74 3.56
CA LEU A 30 -1.19 3.10 4.11
C LEU A 30 0.13 3.46 4.80
N ARG A 31 0.70 2.52 5.58
CA ARG A 31 2.02 2.71 6.18
C ARG A 31 3.08 2.98 5.11
N ARG A 32 3.11 2.22 4.02
CA ARG A 32 4.07 2.41 2.92
C ARG A 32 3.87 3.78 2.26
N ALA A 33 2.62 4.15 2.00
CA ALA A 33 2.27 5.41 1.35
C ALA A 33 2.67 6.63 2.20
N LEU A 34 2.44 6.56 3.52
CA LEU A 34 2.84 7.58 4.50
C LEU A 34 4.31 7.50 4.93
N GLN A 35 5.06 6.47 4.50
CA GLN A 35 6.41 6.17 4.99
C GLN A 35 6.49 6.04 6.53
N ALA A 36 5.43 5.54 7.15
CA ALA A 36 5.35 5.39 8.60
C ALA A 36 6.18 4.21 9.11
N SER A 37 6.66 4.31 10.36
CA SER A 37 7.48 3.29 11.00
C SER A 37 6.71 2.02 11.39
N SER A 38 5.38 2.09 11.46
CA SER A 38 4.53 1.00 11.95
C SER A 38 3.15 0.99 11.30
N ILE A 39 2.56 -0.19 11.15
CA ILE A 39 1.18 -0.36 10.66
C ILE A 39 0.12 -0.03 11.71
N ARG A 40 0.52 0.17 12.98
CA ARG A 40 -0.42 0.44 14.07
C ARG A 40 -1.11 1.78 13.84
N MET A 41 -2.43 1.79 13.98
CA MET A 41 -3.26 2.96 13.71
C MET A 41 -2.81 4.25 14.43
N PRO A 42 -2.39 4.23 15.72
CA PRO A 42 -1.87 5.43 16.38
C PRO A 42 -0.68 6.06 15.65
N VAL A 43 0.23 5.26 15.10
CA VAL A 43 1.41 5.76 14.38
C VAL A 43 1.02 6.35 13.01
N LEU A 44 0.02 5.75 12.35
CA LEU A 44 -0.51 6.29 11.09
C LEU A 44 -1.22 7.63 11.33
N LEU A 45 -1.99 7.74 12.41
CA LEU A 45 -2.65 8.98 12.81
C LEU A 45 -1.65 10.06 13.22
N GLU A 46 -0.58 9.72 13.93
CA GLU A 46 0.51 10.64 14.27
C GLU A 46 1.17 11.22 13.01
N ALA A 47 1.43 10.39 11.98
CA ALA A 47 1.99 10.86 10.72
C ALA A 47 1.06 11.87 10.01
N LEU A 48 -0.25 11.59 9.98
CA LEU A 48 -1.25 12.50 9.41
C LEU A 48 -1.43 13.77 10.25
N GLN A 49 -1.36 13.66 11.58
CA GLN A 49 -1.41 14.80 12.49
C GLN A 49 -0.20 15.72 12.28
N HIS A 50 0.99 15.17 11.97
CA HIS A 50 2.16 15.95 11.62
C HIS A 50 1.94 16.79 10.36
N THR A 51 1.37 16.20 9.30
CA THR A 51 0.97 16.92 8.09
C THR A 51 -0.04 18.03 8.41
N TYR A 52 -1.07 17.72 9.20
CA TYR A 52 -2.06 18.70 9.63
C TYR A 52 -1.45 19.86 10.43
N ALA A 53 -0.48 19.59 11.30
CA ALA A 53 0.16 20.62 12.12
C ALA A 53 1.00 21.61 11.28
N GLY A 54 1.56 21.16 10.16
CA GLY A 54 2.33 21.98 9.23
C GLY A 54 1.48 22.70 8.19
N GLU A 55 0.53 22.00 7.57
CA GLU A 55 -0.17 22.45 6.36
C GLU A 55 -1.69 22.59 6.55
N GLY A 56 -2.18 22.31 7.75
CA GLY A 56 -3.60 22.36 8.09
C GLY A 56 -4.43 21.29 7.38
N LEU A 57 -5.73 21.51 7.31
CA LEU A 57 -6.68 20.56 6.73
C LEU A 57 -6.45 20.37 5.23
N THR A 58 -6.07 21.43 4.52
CA THR A 58 -5.82 21.37 3.07
C THR A 58 -4.63 20.47 2.74
N GLY A 59 -3.53 20.55 3.51
CA GLY A 59 -2.39 19.65 3.33
C GLY A 59 -2.72 18.20 3.67
N LEU A 60 -3.46 17.96 4.75
CA LEU A 60 -3.95 16.63 5.09
C LEU A 60 -4.79 16.02 3.96
N ALA A 61 -5.74 16.79 3.41
CA ALA A 61 -6.55 16.36 2.28
C ALA A 61 -5.70 16.10 1.03
N GLY A 62 -4.78 17.01 0.71
CA GLY A 62 -3.86 16.84 -0.42
C GLY A 62 -3.00 15.58 -0.32
N GLN A 63 -2.47 15.28 0.88
CA GLN A 63 -1.71 14.05 1.12
C GLN A 63 -2.56 12.80 0.88
N LEU A 64 -3.79 12.77 1.40
CA LEU A 64 -4.69 11.62 1.21
C LEU A 64 -5.10 11.45 -0.26
N CYS A 65 -5.44 12.54 -0.95
CA CYS A 65 -5.76 12.50 -2.38
C CYS A 65 -4.56 12.04 -3.22
N GLY A 66 -3.35 12.52 -2.92
CA GLY A 66 -2.14 12.09 -3.64
C GLY A 66 -1.80 10.62 -3.40
N ILE A 67 -2.13 10.07 -2.22
CA ILE A 67 -2.02 8.63 -1.96
C ILE A 67 -3.04 7.86 -2.81
N GLU A 68 -4.29 8.34 -2.85
CA GLU A 68 -5.35 7.71 -3.64
C GLU A 68 -5.02 7.66 -5.13
N GLU A 69 -4.59 8.78 -5.71
CA GLU A 69 -4.20 8.87 -7.12
C GLU A 69 -3.08 7.87 -7.45
N ARG A 70 -2.08 7.75 -6.57
CA ARG A 70 -0.99 6.78 -6.75
C ARG A 70 -1.50 5.34 -6.74
N TRP A 71 -2.39 4.98 -5.82
CA TRP A 71 -2.99 3.66 -5.78
C TRP A 71 -3.81 3.36 -7.04
N GLN A 72 -4.58 4.34 -7.53
CA GLN A 72 -5.33 4.18 -8.77
C GLN A 72 -4.41 3.98 -9.98
N LEU A 73 -3.26 4.66 -10.04
CA LEU A 73 -2.27 4.45 -11.09
C LEU A 73 -1.62 3.07 -11.02
N GLU A 74 -1.33 2.56 -9.80
CA GLU A 74 -0.82 1.21 -9.59
C GLU A 74 -1.82 0.15 -10.06
N ASP A 75 -3.11 0.33 -9.76
CA ASP A 75 -4.17 -0.61 -10.18
C ASP A 75 -4.35 -0.60 -11.71
N GLN A 76 -4.34 0.58 -12.33
CA GLN A 76 -4.37 0.71 -13.79
C GLN A 76 -3.14 0.10 -14.47
N ALA A 77 -1.95 0.21 -13.88
CA ALA A 77 -0.74 -0.39 -14.41
C ALA A 77 -0.82 -1.92 -14.41
N ILE A 78 -1.43 -2.52 -13.38
CA ILE A 78 -1.66 -3.97 -13.30
C ILE A 78 -2.64 -4.42 -14.40
N ASP A 79 -3.70 -3.65 -14.66
CA ASP A 79 -4.66 -3.94 -15.74
C ASP A 79 -4.10 -3.73 -17.15
N THR A 80 -3.05 -2.93 -17.31
CA THR A 80 -2.42 -2.62 -18.61
C THR A 80 -1.30 -3.59 -18.99
N VAL A 81 -0.78 -4.38 -18.03
CA VAL A 81 0.04 -5.54 -18.40
C VAL A 81 -0.93 -6.52 -19.06
N PRO A 82 -0.81 -6.81 -20.38
CA PRO A 82 -1.63 -7.85 -20.97
C PRO A 82 -1.38 -9.11 -20.14
N ALA A 83 -2.45 -9.65 -19.57
CA ALA A 83 -2.38 -10.93 -18.87
C ALA A 83 -1.53 -11.85 -19.75
N PRO A 84 -0.48 -12.50 -19.22
CA PRO A 84 0.19 -13.54 -19.97
C PRO A 84 -0.94 -14.49 -20.37
N THR A 85 -1.23 -14.54 -21.67
CA THR A 85 -2.05 -15.61 -22.22
C THR A 85 -1.55 -16.89 -21.57
N ALA A 86 -2.45 -17.76 -21.12
CA ALA A 86 -2.12 -18.95 -20.31
C ALA A 86 -1.09 -19.93 -20.94
N GLN A 87 -0.49 -19.57 -22.08
CA GLN A 87 0.68 -20.16 -22.69
C GLN A 87 2.04 -19.66 -22.12
N ASP A 88 2.14 -18.45 -21.54
CA ASP A 88 3.42 -17.90 -21.02
C ASP A 88 3.70 -18.25 -19.55
N GLY A 89 2.67 -18.52 -18.75
CA GLY A 89 2.83 -19.02 -17.39
C GLY A 89 3.45 -20.42 -17.35
N SER A 90 3.24 -21.22 -18.40
CA SER A 90 3.87 -22.55 -18.53
C SER A 90 5.38 -22.44 -18.79
N ALA A 91 5.83 -21.40 -19.50
CA ALA A 91 7.25 -21.17 -19.73
C ALA A 91 7.96 -20.69 -18.45
N SER A 92 7.33 -19.77 -17.71
CA SER A 92 7.89 -19.26 -16.45
C SER A 92 7.89 -20.31 -15.32
N LEU A 93 6.84 -21.14 -15.22
CA LEU A 93 6.82 -22.28 -14.29
C LEU A 93 7.81 -23.37 -14.69
N GLY A 94 7.93 -23.66 -16.00
CA GLY A 94 8.92 -24.61 -16.52
C GLY A 94 10.36 -24.18 -16.25
N GLN A 95 10.64 -22.88 -16.34
CA GLN A 95 11.96 -22.32 -15.98
C GLN A 95 12.24 -22.44 -14.47
N LEU A 96 11.21 -22.23 -13.63
CA LEU A 96 11.34 -22.40 -12.18
C LEU A 96 11.59 -23.87 -11.80
N ASP A 97 10.89 -24.82 -12.44
CA ASP A 97 11.07 -26.26 -12.21
C ASP A 97 12.46 -26.75 -12.64
N LEU A 98 12.97 -26.27 -13.78
CA LEU A 98 14.34 -26.55 -14.25
C LEU A 98 15.37 -26.08 -13.22
N LEU A 99 15.21 -24.87 -12.69
CA LEU A 99 16.12 -24.27 -11.72
C LEU A 99 16.05 -24.99 -10.37
N LEU A 100 14.86 -25.42 -9.94
CA LEU A 100 14.67 -26.25 -8.75
C LEU A 100 15.28 -27.64 -8.91
N GLN A 101 15.25 -28.21 -10.12
CA GLN A 101 15.83 -29.51 -10.42
C GLN A 101 17.37 -29.45 -10.45
N GLU A 102 17.95 -28.37 -10.97
CA GLU A 102 19.39 -28.10 -10.93
C GLU A 102 19.89 -28.01 -9.48
N ILE A 103 19.25 -27.17 -8.64
CA ILE A 103 19.58 -27.04 -7.21
C ILE A 103 19.50 -28.38 -6.47
N ARG A 104 18.50 -29.22 -6.78
CA ARG A 104 18.37 -30.56 -6.17
C ARG A 104 19.45 -31.53 -6.62
N SER A 105 19.93 -31.39 -7.85
CA SER A 105 20.95 -32.25 -8.44
C SER A 105 22.33 -31.88 -7.89
N GLU A 106 22.64 -30.59 -7.78
CA GLU A 106 23.89 -30.07 -7.18
C GLU A 106 24.06 -30.44 -5.69
N ARG A 107 22.97 -30.70 -4.96
CA ARG A 107 23.04 -31.14 -3.56
C ARG A 107 23.18 -32.65 -3.37
N ARG A 108 23.16 -33.42 -4.45
CA ARG A 108 23.21 -34.89 -4.44
C ARG A 108 24.57 -35.45 -4.89
N ASP A 109 25.42 -34.61 -5.49
CA ASP A 109 26.87 -34.82 -5.67
C ASP A 109 27.66 -34.19 -4.51
#